data_AF-A0A9P8Y103-F1
#
_entry.id   AF-A0A9P8Y103-F1
#
_cell.length_a   1.000
_cell.length_b   1.000
_cell.length_c   1.000
_cell.angle_alpha   90.00
_cell.angle_beta   90.00
_cell.angle_gamma   90.00
#
_symmetry.space_group_name_H-M   'P 1'
#
loop_
_entity.id
_entity.type
_entity.pdbx_description
1 polymer ?
#
loop_
_entity_poly.entity_id
_entity_poly.type
_entity_poly.pdbx_seq_one_letter_code
_entity_poly.pdbx_strand_id
1 'polypeptide(L)'
;MSIVQPDAYEVLVEISKSRRRRCQLPCSDAIYAGTLPNPPRRDVEMPIWWSEIEQHATTSKDKEKKVIFVVQGTVHIEYSDLIVPTLEALRDPDDLFVVATLGVKGAALPADF
;
A
#
# COMPACT_ATOMS: atom_id res chain seq x y z
N MET A 1 9.12 -16.26 6.55
CA MET A 1 8.56 -14.90 6.40
C MET A 1 9.11 -14.06 7.56
N SER A 2 10.11 -13.23 7.31
CA SER A 2 10.67 -12.34 8.33
C SER A 2 9.82 -11.08 8.36
N ILE A 3 9.03 -10.90 9.42
CA ILE A 3 8.26 -9.66 9.61
C ILE A 3 9.25 -8.63 10.14
N VAL A 4 9.74 -7.77 9.24
CA VAL A 4 10.49 -6.57 9.65
C VAL A 4 9.44 -5.53 10.01
N GLN A 5 9.32 -5.21 11.30
CA GLN A 5 8.51 -4.07 11.79
C GLN A 5 9.44 -2.86 11.99
N PRO A 6 9.58 -1.97 11.00
CA PRO A 6 10.28 -0.71 11.21
C PRO A 6 9.33 0.34 11.79
N ASP A 7 9.91 1.25 12.57
CA ASP A 7 9.24 2.41 13.15
C ASP A 7 8.56 3.23 12.04
N ALA A 8 7.23 3.30 12.11
CA ALA A 8 6.31 4.18 11.38
C ALA A 8 6.81 4.79 10.04
N TYR A 9 6.31 4.27 8.92
CA TYR A 9 6.53 4.83 7.58
C TYR A 9 5.21 5.28 6.91
N GLU A 10 5.24 6.42 6.21
CA GLU A 10 4.17 6.82 5.29
C GLU A 10 4.52 6.31 3.88
N VAL A 11 3.80 5.29 3.38
CA VAL A 11 3.92 4.89 1.96
C VAL A 11 2.97 5.75 1.13
N LEU A 12 3.52 6.67 0.36
CA LEU A 12 2.78 7.39 -0.68
C LEU A 12 2.75 6.54 -1.95
N VAL A 13 1.67 5.78 -2.14
CA VAL A 13 1.44 5.01 -3.38
C VAL A 13 0.72 5.90 -4.39
N GLU A 14 1.38 6.18 -5.52
CA GLU A 14 0.78 6.86 -6.66
C GLU A 14 -0.07 5.87 -7.46
N ILE A 15 -1.38 5.85 -7.24
CA ILE A 15 -2.31 5.00 -7.98
C ILE A 15 -2.50 5.59 -9.39
N SER A 16 -2.12 4.82 -10.42
CA SER A 16 -2.33 5.16 -11.83
C SER A 16 -3.83 5.42 -12.11
N LYS A 17 -4.13 6.61 -12.63
CA LYS A 17 -5.50 7.11 -12.83
C LYS A 17 -6.20 6.33 -13.96
N SER A 18 -7.18 5.49 -13.62
CA SER A 18 -8.16 5.00 -14.60
C SER A 18 -9.33 5.98 -14.72
N ARG A 19 -9.52 6.52 -15.92
CA ARG A 19 -10.50 7.58 -16.23
C ARG A 19 -11.89 6.97 -16.47
N ARG A 20 -12.73 6.85 -15.44
CA ARG A 20 -14.15 6.51 -15.65
C ARG A 20 -14.92 7.76 -16.05
N ARG A 21 -15.50 7.77 -17.27
CA ARG A 21 -16.50 8.77 -17.66
C ARG A 21 -17.77 8.52 -16.87
N ARG A 22 -18.32 9.53 -16.21
CA ARG A 22 -19.69 9.47 -15.67
C ARG A 22 -20.40 10.77 -16.05
N CYS A 23 -21.46 10.66 -16.85
CA CYS A 23 -22.35 11.76 -17.16
C CYS A 23 -23.63 11.65 -16.31
N GLN A 24 -24.11 12.84 -15.91
CA GLN A 24 -25.49 13.20 -15.52
C GLN A 24 -25.97 12.84 -14.10
N LEU A 25 -25.62 13.72 -13.15
CA LEU A 25 -26.48 14.05 -12.01
C LEU A 25 -27.40 15.21 -12.45
N PRO A 26 -28.72 15.18 -12.17
CA PRO A 26 -29.61 16.27 -12.51
C PRO A 26 -29.45 17.45 -11.53
N CYS A 27 -29.56 18.67 -12.09
CA CYS A 27 -29.64 19.99 -11.46
C CYS A 27 -29.32 20.05 -9.96
N SER A 28 -28.04 20.21 -9.62
CA SER A 28 -27.55 20.56 -8.28
C SER A 28 -26.25 21.35 -8.46
N ASP A 29 -26.01 22.39 -7.65
CA ASP A 29 -24.81 23.24 -7.67
C ASP A 29 -23.48 22.52 -7.35
N ALA A 30 -23.49 21.18 -7.32
CA ALA A 30 -22.32 20.35 -7.08
C ALA A 30 -21.54 20.12 -8.37
N ILE A 31 -20.33 20.68 -8.44
CA ILE A 31 -19.39 20.49 -9.54
C ILE A 31 -18.39 19.40 -9.17
N TYR A 32 -18.23 18.40 -10.04
CA TYR A 32 -17.13 17.44 -9.91
C TYR A 32 -15.80 18.15 -10.16
N ALA A 33 -15.05 18.43 -9.09
CA ALA A 33 -13.76 19.11 -9.15
C ALA A 33 -12.57 18.21 -9.55
N GLY A 34 -12.80 16.90 -9.78
CA GLY A 34 -11.73 15.96 -10.08
C GLY A 34 -10.96 15.51 -8.84
N THR A 35 -9.76 14.98 -9.07
CA THR A 35 -8.83 14.55 -8.01
C THR A 35 -8.13 15.77 -7.43
N LEU A 36 -7.94 15.82 -6.10
CA LEU A 36 -7.05 16.80 -5.48
C LEU A 36 -5.65 16.70 -6.10
N PRO A 37 -4.95 17.84 -6.31
CA PRO A 37 -3.57 17.82 -6.78
C PRO A 37 -2.70 17.07 -5.78
N ASN A 38 -1.75 16.27 -6.29
CA ASN A 38 -0.78 15.63 -5.41
C ASN A 38 0.02 16.72 -4.69
N PRO A 39 0.24 16.59 -3.37
CA PRO A 39 1.14 17.47 -2.67
C PRO A 39 2.55 17.38 -3.29
N PRO A 40 3.37 18.44 -3.20
CA PRO A 40 4.75 18.37 -3.64
C PRO A 40 5.45 17.20 -2.94
N ARG A 41 6.28 16.47 -3.69
CA ARG A 41 7.10 15.40 -3.12
C ARG A 41 7.94 16.01 -2.01
N ARG A 42 7.79 15.47 -0.80
CA ARG A 42 8.71 15.75 0.30
C ARG A 42 9.90 14.79 0.15
N ASP A 43 11.08 15.23 0.55
CA ASP A 43 12.22 14.32 0.70
C ASP A 43 11.91 13.41 1.89
N VAL A 44 11.42 12.21 1.58
CA VAL A 44 11.08 11.17 2.57
C VAL A 44 12.20 10.14 2.54
N GLU A 45 12.79 9.87 3.70
CA GLU A 45 13.72 8.75 3.84
C GLU A 45 12.96 7.44 3.64
N MET A 46 13.43 6.65 2.67
CA MET A 46 12.81 5.37 2.35
C MET A 46 13.17 4.34 3.43
N PRO A 47 12.26 3.42 3.77
CA PRO A 47 12.52 2.40 4.78
C PRO A 47 13.65 1.47 4.34
N ILE A 48 14.34 0.85 5.30
CA ILE A 48 15.53 0.01 5.04
C ILE A 48 15.30 -1.11 4.02
N TRP A 49 14.10 -1.69 4.03
CA TRP A 49 13.68 -2.77 3.14
C TRP A 49 13.41 -2.29 1.70
N TRP A 50 13.31 -0.98 1.47
CA TRP A 50 13.06 -0.40 0.14
C TRP A 50 14.16 -0.77 -0.87
N SER A 51 15.40 -0.86 -0.38
CA SER A 51 16.54 -1.28 -1.20
C SER A 51 16.36 -2.67 -1.83
N GLU A 52 15.62 -3.57 -1.17
CA GLU A 52 15.31 -4.91 -1.71
C GLU A 52 14.38 -4.80 -2.93
N ILE A 53 13.40 -3.89 -2.88
CA ILE A 53 12.48 -3.64 -4.01
C ILE A 53 13.25 -3.06 -5.20
N GLU A 54 14.15 -2.11 -4.97
CA GLU A 54 14.98 -1.52 -6.03
C GLU A 54 15.90 -2.56 -6.70
N GLN A 55 16.50 -3.46 -5.91
CA GLN A 55 17.29 -4.57 -6.43
C GLN A 55 16.44 -5.52 -7.28
N HIS A 56 15.24 -5.86 -6.83
CA HIS A 56 14.32 -6.70 -7.59
C HIS A 56 13.85 -6.03 -8.89
N ALA A 57 13.59 -4.72 -8.88
CA ALA A 57 13.17 -3.97 -10.07
C ALA A 57 14.23 -3.91 -11.18
N THR A 58 15.51 -4.09 -10.85
CA THR A 58 16.61 -4.11 -11.82
C THR A 58 16.95 -5.50 -12.35
N THR A 59 16.36 -6.56 -11.78
CA THR A 59 16.60 -7.95 -12.16
C THR A 59 15.75 -8.35 -13.39
N SER A 60 16.23 -9.30 -14.20
CA SER A 60 15.47 -9.83 -15.35
C SER A 60 14.06 -10.30 -14.96
N LYS A 61 13.07 -10.04 -15.83
CA LYS A 61 11.63 -10.32 -15.61
C LYS A 61 11.29 -11.73 -15.11
N ASP A 62 12.09 -12.73 -15.43
CA ASP A 62 11.86 -14.12 -15.00
C ASP A 62 12.14 -14.37 -13.51
N LYS A 63 12.73 -13.40 -12.78
CA LYS A 63 13.02 -13.47 -11.34
C LYS A 63 12.52 -12.25 -10.55
N GLU A 64 11.65 -11.45 -11.16
CA GLU A 64 11.08 -10.26 -10.54
C GLU A 64 10.04 -10.67 -9.49
N LYS A 65 10.22 -10.24 -8.24
CA LYS A 65 9.19 -10.39 -7.21
C LYS A 65 8.10 -9.35 -7.44
N LYS A 66 6.84 -9.77 -7.39
CA LYS A 66 5.70 -8.85 -7.47
C LYS A 66 5.51 -8.19 -6.11
N VAL A 67 5.48 -6.86 -6.11
CA VAL A 67 5.22 -6.07 -4.90
C VAL A 67 3.72 -5.90 -4.71
N ILE A 68 3.20 -6.35 -3.57
CA ILE A 68 1.79 -6.18 -3.19
C ILE A 68 1.73 -5.23 -1.99
N PHE A 69 1.00 -4.12 -2.16
CA PHE A 69 0.74 -3.17 -1.09
C PHE A 69 -0.67 -3.37 -0.53
N VAL A 70 -0.76 -3.63 0.78
CA VAL A 70 -2.01 -3.90 1.49
C VAL A 70 -2.30 -2.78 2.47
N VAL A 71 -3.50 -2.19 2.38
CA VAL A 71 -3.94 -1.09 3.23
C VAL A 71 -5.45 -1.19 3.49
N GLN A 72 -5.85 -0.94 4.72
CA GLN A 72 -7.26 -0.91 5.16
C GLN A 72 -7.79 0.52 5.39
N GLY A 73 -6.91 1.52 5.33
CA GLY A 73 -7.20 2.90 5.70
C GLY A 73 -6.92 3.16 7.19
N THR A 74 -7.26 4.36 7.67
CA THR A 74 -6.91 4.83 9.02
C THR A 74 -8.09 4.82 10.00
N VAL A 75 -9.30 4.49 9.53
CA VAL A 75 -10.53 4.56 10.34
C VAL A 75 -10.91 3.21 10.94
N HIS A 76 -10.68 2.12 10.22
CA HIS A 76 -11.01 0.77 10.66
C HIS A 76 -9.71 0.06 11.05
N ILE A 77 -9.50 -0.18 12.35
CA ILE A 77 -8.23 -0.70 12.90
C ILE A 77 -8.28 -2.17 13.32
N GLU A 78 -9.38 -2.88 13.03
CA GLU A 78 -9.44 -4.32 13.25
C GLU A 78 -8.67 -5.04 12.14
N TYR A 79 -7.50 -5.57 12.46
CA TYR A 79 -6.58 -6.16 11.47
C TYR A 79 -7.00 -7.56 11.05
N SER A 80 -7.83 -8.25 11.87
CA SER A 80 -8.39 -9.57 11.54
C SER A 80 -9.31 -9.55 10.31
N ASP A 81 -9.82 -8.39 9.93
CA ASP A 81 -10.86 -8.28 8.90
C ASP A 81 -10.30 -8.23 7.48
N LEU A 82 -9.07 -7.74 7.30
CA LEU A 82 -8.45 -7.63 5.98
C LEU A 82 -6.96 -7.91 5.98
N ILE A 83 -6.18 -7.23 6.85
CA ILE A 83 -4.71 -7.34 6.83
C ILE A 83 -4.26 -8.78 7.11
N VAL A 84 -4.74 -9.38 8.20
CA VAL A 84 -4.37 -10.74 8.62
C VAL A 84 -4.77 -11.79 7.57
N PRO A 85 -6.04 -11.90 7.13
CA PRO A 85 -6.42 -12.86 6.10
C PRO A 85 -5.67 -12.68 4.79
N THR A 86 -5.33 -11.44 4.41
CA THR A 86 -4.57 -11.16 3.19
C THR A 86 -3.13 -11.64 3.30
N LEU A 87 -2.48 -11.41 4.44
CA LEU A 87 -1.12 -11.88 4.68
C LEU A 87 -1.05 -13.41 4.73
N GLU A 88 -2.03 -14.07 5.35
CA GLU A 88 -2.13 -15.53 5.35
C GLU A 88 -2.33 -16.09 3.94
N ALA A 89 -3.23 -15.49 3.15
CA ALA A 89 -3.49 -15.91 1.78
C ALA A 89 -2.30 -15.71 0.83
N LEU A 90 -1.39 -14.79 1.15
CA LEU A 90 -0.21 -14.44 0.34
C LEU A 90 1.10 -15.00 0.91
N ARG A 91 1.04 -15.90 1.90
CA ARG A 91 2.22 -16.42 2.61
C ARG A 91 3.08 -17.38 1.78
N ASP A 92 2.44 -18.18 0.93
CA ASP A 92 3.07 -19.32 0.25
C ASP A 92 3.87 -19.00 -1.02
N PRO A 93 3.52 -17.99 -1.84
CA PRO A 93 4.26 -17.75 -3.07
C PRO A 93 5.61 -17.06 -2.83
N ASP A 94 6.71 -17.71 -3.22
CA ASP A 94 8.08 -17.15 -3.13
C ASP A 94 8.32 -15.97 -4.09
N ASP A 95 7.40 -15.73 -5.03
CA ASP A 95 7.46 -14.66 -6.03
C ASP A 95 6.85 -13.33 -5.55
N LEU A 96 6.40 -13.24 -4.29
CA LEU A 96 5.73 -12.06 -3.75
C LEU A 96 6.58 -11.33 -2.70
N PHE A 97 6.47 -10.00 -2.72
CA PHE A 97 6.92 -9.13 -1.66
C PHE A 97 5.71 -8.32 -1.15
N VAL A 98 5.22 -8.66 0.04
CA VAL A 98 3.99 -8.06 0.59
C VAL A 98 4.34 -7.00 1.63
N VAL A 99 3.82 -5.78 1.43
CA VAL A 99 3.94 -4.65 2.37
C VAL A 99 2.56 -4.32 2.90
N ALA A 100 2.35 -4.50 4.20
CA ALA A 100 1.11 -4.10 4.87
C ALA A 100 1.29 -2.79 5.64
N THR A 101 0.23 -1.98 5.71
CA THR A 101 0.18 -0.76 6.55
C THR A 101 -0.96 -0.86 7.55
N LEU A 102 -0.66 -0.58 8.82
CA LEU A 102 -1.59 -0.73 9.94
C LEU A 102 -2.41 0.54 10.25
N GLY A 103 -2.17 1.63 9.51
CA GLY A 103 -2.96 2.87 9.63
C GLY A 103 -2.78 3.68 10.93
N VAL A 104 -1.98 3.18 11.88
CA VAL A 104 -1.68 3.83 13.16
C VAL A 104 -0.17 3.87 13.37
N LYS A 105 0.34 5.03 13.77
CA LYS A 105 1.78 5.23 14.01
C LYS A 105 2.26 4.30 15.14
N GLY A 106 3.27 3.48 14.86
CA GLY A 106 3.87 2.57 15.83
C GLY A 106 3.02 1.35 16.18
N ALA A 107 1.95 1.09 15.43
CA ALA A 107 1.21 -0.16 15.60
C ALA A 107 2.05 -1.35 15.16
N ALA A 108 1.85 -2.47 15.84
CA ALA A 108 2.45 -3.75 15.56
C ALA A 108 1.36 -4.82 15.49
N LEU A 109 1.53 -5.80 14.61
CA LEU A 109 0.73 -7.01 14.67
C LEU A 109 1.09 -7.79 15.96
N PRO A 110 0.13 -8.51 16.57
CA PRO A 110 0.41 -9.41 17.69
C PRO A 110 1.51 -10.41 17.35
N ALA A 111 2.31 -10.79 18.34
CA ALA A 111 3.43 -11.72 18.15
C ALA A 111 2.98 -13.14 17.75
N ASP A 112 1.72 -13.46 17.97
CA ASP A 112 1.13 -14.78 17.75
C ASP A 112 0.58 -14.98 16.32
N PHE A 113 0.83 -14.00 15.43
CA PHE A 113 0.48 -14.04 14.01
C PHE A 113 1.43 -14.93 13.18
#